data_AF-A0A6M0IUR0-F1
#
_entry.id   AF-A0A6M0IUR0-F1
#
_cell.length_a   1.000
_cell.length_b   1.000
_cell.length_c   1.000
_cell.angle_alpha   90.00
_cell.angle_beta   90.00
_cell.angle_gamma   90.00
#
_symmetry.space_group_name_H-M   'P 1'
#
loop_
_entity.id
_entity.type
_entity.pdbx_description
1 polymer ?
#
loop_
_entity_poly.entity_id
_entity_poly.type
_entity_poly.pdbx_seq_one_letter_code
_entity_poly.pdbx_strand_id
1 'polypeptide(L)'
;MTPEETHTWLQIQQRQTLALEKIAVSLEKLTAVVEQLTPRTAPNYQYSLESFKIFDWSGIGATVEKSDQHGAAVVSWGGQQFIRRSPANKYDPAIWFSRCTGKAEDGSNAYERLITFKPLSKTEVDPLPEKVRGLARLD
;
A
#
# COMPACT_ATOMS: atom_id res chain seq x y z
N MET A 1 42.41 -20.07 30.65
CA MET A 1 42.30 -18.64 30.28
C MET A 1 43.12 -17.86 31.27
N THR A 2 44.10 -17.08 30.82
CA THR A 2 44.92 -16.23 31.69
C THR A 2 44.12 -14.99 32.13
N PRO A 3 44.55 -14.28 33.19
CA PRO A 3 43.95 -13.01 33.57
C PRO A 3 43.92 -11.98 32.43
N GLU A 4 44.98 -11.95 31.61
CA GLU A 4 45.08 -11.10 30.42
C GLU A 4 44.05 -11.50 29.36
N GLU A 5 43.95 -12.79 29.04
CA GLU A 5 42.94 -13.30 28.09
C GLU A 5 41.52 -13.00 28.55
N THR A 6 41.27 -13.07 29.87
CA THR A 6 39.96 -12.78 30.47
C THR A 6 39.64 -11.29 30.36
N HIS A 7 40.62 -10.43 30.62
CA HIS A 7 40.49 -8.99 30.46
C HIS A 7 40.22 -8.59 29.00
N THR A 8 40.97 -9.16 28.06
CA THR A 8 40.76 -8.94 26.62
C THR A 8 39.37 -9.41 26.18
N TRP A 9 38.91 -10.57 26.64
CA TRP A 9 37.58 -11.07 26.34
C TRP A 9 36.48 -10.12 26.85
N LEU A 10 36.59 -9.63 28.09
CA LEU A 10 35.63 -8.66 28.65
C LEU A 10 35.59 -7.36 27.83
N GLN A 11 36.75 -6.85 27.41
CA GLN A 11 36.81 -5.66 26.55
C GLN A 11 36.12 -5.88 25.21
N ILE A 12 36.31 -7.05 24.59
CA ILE A 12 35.65 -7.41 23.33
C ILE A 12 34.13 -7.47 23.55
N GLN A 13 33.67 -8.12 24.62
CA GLN A 13 32.25 -8.19 24.95
C GLN A 13 31.64 -6.80 25.14
N GLN A 14 32.31 -5.93 25.91
CA GLN A 14 31.83 -4.56 26.12
C GLN A 14 31.73 -3.77 24.80
N ARG A 15 32.71 -3.91 23.90
CA ARG A 15 32.68 -3.27 22.58
C ARG A 15 31.54 -3.80 21.71
N GLN A 16 31.27 -5.11 21.76
CA GLN A 16 30.16 -5.73 21.04
C GLN A 16 28.81 -5.21 21.55
N THR A 17 28.61 -5.17 22.87
CA THR A 17 27.38 -4.62 23.46
C THR A 17 27.17 -3.17 23.07
N LEU A 18 28.20 -2.33 23.16
CA LEU A 18 28.12 -0.92 22.74
C LEU A 18 27.81 -0.76 21.24
N ALA A 19 28.32 -1.67 20.40
CA ALA A 19 28.01 -1.64 18.97
C ALA A 19 26.54 -2.01 18.70
N LEU A 20 26.02 -3.02 19.40
CA LEU A 20 24.61 -3.43 19.30
C LEU A 20 23.66 -2.33 19.75
N GLU A 21 23.95 -1.66 20.87
CA GLU A 21 23.17 -0.52 21.35
C GLU A 21 23.13 0.62 20.33
N LYS A 22 24.27 0.94 19.71
CA LYS A 22 24.34 1.96 18.65
C LYS A 22 23.53 1.56 17.42
N ILE A 23 23.58 0.29 17.02
CA ILE A 23 22.79 -0.22 15.89
C ILE A 23 21.30 -0.09 16.19
N ALA A 24 20.85 -0.47 17.39
CA ALA A 24 19.45 -0.35 17.79
C ALA A 24 18.94 1.10 17.69
N VAL A 25 19.69 2.06 18.25
CA VAL A 25 19.37 3.49 18.17
C VAL A 25 19.33 3.99 16.72
N SER A 26 20.25 3.54 15.88
CA SER A 26 20.26 3.90 14.45
C SER A 26 19.05 3.35 13.71
N LEU A 27 18.63 2.11 14.00
CA LEU A 27 17.44 1.52 13.41
C LEU A 27 16.17 2.24 13.84
N GLU A 28 16.03 2.61 15.11
CA GLU A 28 14.88 3.40 15.59
C GLU A 28 14.75 4.74 14.86
N LYS A 29 15.88 5.45 14.67
CA LYS A 29 15.90 6.72 13.92
C LYS A 29 15.52 6.53 12.46
N LEU A 30 16.01 5.46 11.82
CA LEU A 30 15.65 5.14 10.44
C LEU A 30 14.17 4.84 10.30
N THR A 31 13.58 4.07 11.22
CA THR A 31 12.13 3.78 11.23
C THR A 31 11.31 5.06 11.29
N ALA A 32 11.66 6.00 12.19
CA ALA A 32 10.96 7.27 12.30
C ALA A 32 11.04 8.12 11.02
N VAL A 33 12.17 8.10 10.32
CA VAL A 33 12.32 8.78 9.02
C VAL A 33 11.51 8.10 7.92
N VAL A 34 11.52 6.76 7.88
CA VAL A 34 10.74 5.99 6.91
C VAL A 34 9.24 6.26 7.08
N GLU A 35 8.74 6.30 8.31
CA GLU A 35 7.34 6.65 8.60
C GLU A 35 6.95 8.06 8.12
N GLN A 36 7.88 9.01 8.15
CA GLN A 36 7.65 10.37 7.65
C GLN A 36 7.66 10.45 6.12
N LEU A 37 8.43 9.58 5.45
CA LEU A 37 8.61 9.57 3.99
C LEU A 37 7.59 8.67 3.27
N THR A 38 7.02 7.68 3.95
CA THR A 38 5.96 6.86 3.36
C THR A 38 4.72 7.72 3.06
N PRO A 39 4.12 7.62 1.86
CA PRO A 39 2.89 8.32 1.56
C PRO A 39 1.85 7.99 2.64
N ARG A 40 1.38 9.03 3.34
CA ARG A 40 0.39 8.88 4.44
C ARG A 40 -0.94 8.27 3.97
N THR A 41 -1.17 8.29 2.66
CA THR A 41 -2.38 7.81 2.02
C THR A 41 -2.05 6.88 0.88
N ALA A 42 -2.80 5.79 0.81
CA ALA A 42 -2.73 4.85 -0.27
C ALA A 42 -3.14 5.51 -1.61
N PRO A 43 -2.45 5.19 -2.73
CA PRO A 43 -2.61 5.88 -4.01
C PRO A 43 -3.95 5.63 -4.72
N ASN A 44 -4.75 4.66 -4.28
CA ASN A 44 -6.02 4.25 -4.90
C ASN A 44 -5.90 4.00 -6.42
N TYR A 45 -4.95 3.15 -6.81
CA TYR A 45 -4.77 2.74 -8.20
C TYR A 45 -6.06 2.18 -8.80
N GLN A 46 -6.21 2.31 -10.12
CA GLN A 46 -7.37 1.77 -10.83
C GLN A 46 -6.92 0.90 -12.00
N TYR A 47 -7.45 -0.32 -12.04
CA TYR A 47 -7.14 -1.31 -13.08
C TYR A 47 -8.42 -2.01 -13.56
N SER A 48 -8.32 -2.71 -14.68
CA SER A 48 -9.44 -3.49 -15.21
C SER A 48 -9.77 -4.66 -14.31
N LEU A 49 -11.06 -4.96 -14.14
CA LEU A 49 -11.51 -6.13 -13.38
C LEU A 49 -10.89 -7.44 -13.89
N GLU A 50 -10.69 -7.54 -15.19
CA GLU A 50 -10.10 -8.70 -15.87
C GLU A 50 -8.65 -8.97 -15.42
N SER A 51 -7.90 -7.91 -15.08
CA SER A 51 -6.51 -8.05 -14.64
C SER A 51 -6.36 -8.64 -13.24
N PHE A 52 -7.41 -8.64 -12.42
CA PHE A 52 -7.32 -8.93 -10.98
C PHE A 52 -6.60 -10.26 -10.66
N LYS A 53 -6.94 -11.35 -11.36
CA LYS A 53 -6.39 -12.68 -11.09
C LYS A 53 -4.90 -12.81 -11.43
N ILE A 54 -4.42 -11.99 -12.36
CA ILE A 54 -3.04 -12.05 -12.90
C ILE A 54 -2.25 -10.79 -12.55
N PHE A 55 -2.79 -9.94 -11.68
CA PHE A 55 -2.19 -8.64 -11.36
C PHE A 55 -0.85 -8.81 -10.67
N ASP A 56 0.17 -8.09 -11.14
CA ASP A 56 1.48 -8.02 -10.51
C ASP A 56 1.46 -7.04 -9.33
N TRP A 57 1.27 -7.58 -8.13
CA TRP A 57 1.28 -6.80 -6.89
C TRP A 57 2.64 -6.16 -6.60
N SER A 58 3.73 -6.81 -7.01
CA SER A 58 5.08 -6.30 -6.75
C SER A 58 5.37 -5.03 -7.56
N GLY A 59 4.76 -4.89 -8.74
CA GLY A 59 4.84 -3.70 -9.59
C GLY A 59 4.30 -2.41 -8.95
N ILE A 60 3.46 -2.52 -7.91
CA ILE A 60 3.00 -1.37 -7.10
C ILE A 60 3.64 -1.32 -5.71
N GLY A 61 4.68 -2.14 -5.46
CA GLY A 61 5.33 -2.25 -4.16
C GLY A 61 4.47 -2.93 -3.09
N ALA A 62 3.51 -3.76 -3.50
CA ALA A 62 2.66 -4.54 -2.60
C ALA A 62 3.05 -6.03 -2.60
N THR A 63 2.82 -6.70 -1.47
CA THR A 63 3.04 -8.14 -1.32
C THR A 63 1.73 -8.83 -0.98
N VAL A 64 1.46 -9.99 -1.59
CA VAL A 64 0.28 -10.80 -1.25
C VAL A 64 0.57 -11.63 -0.01
N GLU A 65 -0.12 -11.33 1.09
CA GLU A 65 0.01 -12.02 2.38
C GLU A 65 -0.92 -13.24 2.47
N LYS A 66 -2.10 -13.15 1.84
CA LYS A 66 -3.10 -14.21 1.83
C LYS A 66 -3.83 -14.27 0.52
N SER A 67 -4.09 -15.49 0.05
CA SER A 67 -4.86 -15.79 -1.16
C SER A 67 -5.99 -16.76 -0.86
N ASP A 68 -7.02 -16.75 -1.70
CA ASP A 68 -8.07 -17.76 -1.74
C ASP A 68 -8.42 -18.14 -3.18
N GLN A 69 -9.48 -18.94 -3.36
CA GLN A 69 -9.93 -19.41 -4.69
C GLN A 69 -10.25 -18.29 -5.69
N HIS A 70 -10.44 -17.05 -5.22
CA HIS A 70 -10.73 -15.89 -6.07
C HIS A 70 -9.48 -15.07 -6.40
N GLY A 71 -8.35 -15.27 -5.71
CA GLY A 71 -7.10 -14.53 -5.89
C GLY A 71 -6.58 -13.96 -4.57
N ALA A 72 -5.81 -12.87 -4.64
CA ALA A 72 -5.33 -12.16 -3.45
C ALA A 72 -6.51 -11.77 -2.54
N ALA A 73 -6.37 -11.94 -1.23
CA ALA A 73 -7.38 -11.64 -0.22
C ALA A 73 -6.87 -10.61 0.80
N VAL A 74 -5.58 -10.64 1.12
CA VAL A 74 -4.89 -9.66 1.95
C VAL A 74 -3.56 -9.31 1.28
N VAL A 75 -3.26 -8.02 1.18
CA VAL A 75 -1.99 -7.51 0.65
C VAL A 75 -1.37 -6.51 1.62
N SER A 76 -0.04 -6.49 1.70
CA SER A 76 0.72 -5.48 2.45
C SER A 76 1.29 -4.44 1.50
N TRP A 77 1.21 -3.17 1.87
CA TRP A 77 1.78 -2.04 1.13
C TRP A 77 2.19 -0.95 2.12
N GLY A 78 3.42 -0.46 2.04
CA GLY A 78 3.94 0.53 3.01
C GLY A 78 3.85 0.07 4.48
N GLY A 79 4.03 -1.24 4.74
CA GLY A 79 3.89 -1.82 6.07
C GLY A 79 2.45 -1.95 6.59
N GLN A 80 1.43 -1.57 5.79
CA GLN A 80 0.03 -1.64 6.17
C GLN A 80 -0.70 -2.75 5.42
N GLN A 81 -1.63 -3.44 6.09
CA GLN A 81 -2.46 -4.48 5.46
C GLN A 81 -3.75 -3.89 4.87
N PHE A 82 -4.05 -4.29 3.64
CA PHE A 82 -5.28 -3.98 2.91
C PHE A 82 -6.04 -5.27 2.62
N ILE A 83 -7.36 -5.23 2.86
CA ILE A 83 -8.23 -6.40 2.77
C ILE A 83 -9.12 -6.27 1.53
N ARG A 84 -9.25 -7.36 0.77
CA ARG A 84 -10.14 -7.43 -0.39
C ARG A 84 -11.60 -7.20 0.02
N ARG A 85 -12.28 -6.35 -0.73
CA ARG A 85 -13.72 -6.08 -0.66
C ARG A 85 -14.31 -6.34 -2.04
N SER A 86 -15.40 -7.10 -2.08
CA SER A 86 -16.11 -7.48 -3.30
C SER A 86 -17.61 -7.48 -2.99
N PRO A 87 -18.28 -6.33 -3.02
CA PRO A 87 -19.71 -6.27 -2.74
C PRO A 87 -20.48 -7.09 -3.78
N ALA A 88 -21.42 -7.89 -3.32
CA ALA A 88 -22.45 -8.46 -4.19
C ALA A 88 -23.54 -7.40 -4.38
N ASN A 89 -23.31 -6.41 -5.25
CA ASN A 89 -24.30 -5.40 -5.59
C ASN A 89 -24.67 -5.47 -7.09
N LYS A 90 -25.89 -5.00 -7.41
CA LYS A 90 -26.42 -4.94 -8.79
C LYS A 90 -25.82 -3.80 -9.63
N TYR A 91 -24.94 -3.00 -9.04
CA TYR A 91 -24.40 -1.76 -9.61
C TYR A 91 -22.89 -1.89 -9.66
N ASP A 92 -22.41 -2.33 -10.82
CA ASP A 92 -21.02 -2.49 -11.26
C ASP A 92 -20.14 -3.44 -10.43
N PRO A 93 -19.73 -4.60 -11.01
CA PRO A 93 -18.84 -5.51 -10.31
C PRO A 93 -17.50 -4.82 -10.04
N ALA A 94 -17.09 -4.75 -8.78
CA ALA A 94 -15.81 -4.17 -8.40
C ALA A 94 -15.15 -4.98 -7.29
N ILE A 95 -13.82 -5.03 -7.33
CA ILE A 95 -12.97 -5.59 -6.29
C ILE A 95 -12.03 -4.47 -5.85
N TRP A 96 -11.96 -4.13 -4.57
CA TRP A 96 -10.99 -3.16 -4.09
C TRP A 96 -10.32 -3.63 -2.80
N PHE A 97 -9.14 -3.10 -2.53
CA PHE A 97 -8.38 -3.40 -1.33
C PHE A 97 -8.35 -2.15 -0.46
N SER A 98 -8.92 -2.25 0.74
CA SER A 98 -9.02 -1.12 1.67
C SER A 98 -8.58 -1.47 3.08
N ARG A 99 -8.23 -0.43 3.84
CA ARG A 99 -7.96 -0.52 5.28
C ARG A 99 -8.67 0.60 6.03
N CYS A 100 -8.97 0.37 7.30
CA CYS A 100 -9.53 1.38 8.19
C CYS A 100 -8.39 2.32 8.62
N THR A 101 -8.59 3.63 8.46
CA THR A 101 -7.62 4.66 8.88
C THR A 101 -8.03 5.35 10.18
N GLY A 102 -9.17 4.94 10.78
CA GLY A 102 -9.67 5.48 12.03
C GLY A 102 -11.16 5.79 11.97
N LYS A 103 -11.57 6.77 12.76
CA LYS A 103 -12.94 7.28 12.79
C LYS A 103 -13.02 8.63 12.07
N ALA A 104 -14.06 8.81 11.26
CA ALA A 104 -14.44 10.11 10.74
C ALA A 104 -15.16 10.94 11.82
N GLU A 105 -15.40 12.22 11.55
CA GLU A 105 -16.05 13.16 12.48
C GLU A 105 -17.46 12.71 12.90
N ASP A 106 -18.14 11.94 12.06
CA ASP A 106 -19.47 11.37 12.30
C ASP A 106 -19.44 10.04 13.09
N GLY A 107 -18.26 9.57 13.52
CA GLY A 107 -18.09 8.29 14.23
C GLY A 107 -18.10 7.05 13.32
N SER A 108 -18.28 7.22 12.01
CA SER A 108 -18.13 6.16 11.02
C SER A 108 -16.66 5.77 10.82
N ASN A 109 -16.39 4.58 10.29
CA ASN A 109 -15.01 4.18 9.99
C ASN A 109 -14.54 4.90 8.72
N ALA A 110 -13.42 5.62 8.81
CA ALA A 110 -12.70 6.13 7.66
C ALA A 110 -11.90 4.99 7.01
N TYR A 111 -11.95 4.92 5.68
CA TYR A 111 -11.19 3.92 4.93
C TYR A 111 -10.39 4.59 3.82
N GLU A 112 -9.20 4.05 3.58
CA GLU A 112 -8.44 4.33 2.37
C GLU A 112 -8.38 3.10 1.46
N ARG A 113 -8.21 3.33 0.16
CA ARG A 113 -8.13 2.28 -0.85
C ARG A 113 -6.74 2.29 -1.48
N LEU A 114 -6.13 1.11 -1.57
CA LEU A 114 -4.87 0.92 -2.29
C LEU A 114 -5.10 0.80 -3.79
N ILE A 115 -6.05 -0.04 -4.17
CA ILE A 115 -6.33 -0.39 -5.56
C ILE A 115 -7.80 -0.76 -5.71
N THR A 116 -8.37 -0.41 -6.87
CA THR A 116 -9.71 -0.77 -7.32
C THR A 116 -9.64 -1.42 -8.70
N PHE A 117 -10.17 -2.63 -8.80
CA PHE A 117 -10.41 -3.36 -10.03
C PHE A 117 -11.88 -3.20 -10.39
N LYS A 118 -12.15 -2.60 -11.54
CA LYS A 118 -13.52 -2.37 -12.04
C LYS A 118 -13.56 -2.53 -13.56
N PRO A 119 -14.72 -2.77 -14.17
CA PRO A 119 -14.89 -2.63 -15.59
C PRO A 119 -14.37 -1.26 -16.01
N LEU A 120 -13.33 -1.25 -16.83
CA LEU A 120 -13.02 -0.06 -17.60
C LEU A 120 -14.05 -0.11 -18.72
N SER A 121 -15.14 0.65 -18.57
CA SER A 121 -16.01 0.91 -19.71
C SER A 121 -15.09 1.35 -20.86
N LYS A 122 -15.17 0.65 -21.99
CA LYS A 122 -14.61 1.20 -23.24
C LYS A 122 -15.10 2.64 -23.27
N THR A 123 -14.17 3.58 -23.34
CA THR A 123 -14.52 4.97 -23.56
C THR A 123 -15.15 5.05 -24.96
N GLU A 124 -16.42 4.68 -25.08
CA GLU A 124 -17.30 5.36 -26.02
C GLU A 124 -17.38 6.77 -25.48
N VAL A 125 -16.49 7.62 -25.98
CA VAL A 125 -16.71 9.06 -25.92
C VAL A 125 -18.07 9.26 -26.57
N ASP A 126 -19.09 9.55 -25.76
CA ASP A 126 -20.35 10.01 -26.32
C ASP A 126 -20.01 11.16 -27.29
N PRO A 127 -20.43 11.08 -28.56
CA PRO A 127 -20.11 12.14 -29.51
C PRO A 127 -20.59 13.46 -28.93
N LEU A 128 -19.69 14.45 -28.91
CA LEU A 128 -20.01 15.82 -28.50
C LEU A 128 -21.37 16.22 -29.09
N PRO A 129 -22.34 16.65 -28.27
CA PRO A 129 -23.64 17.09 -28.76
C PRO A 129 -23.43 18.10 -29.89
N GLU A 130 -24.15 17.96 -31.01
CA GLU A 130 -23.96 18.82 -32.20
C GLU A 130 -23.94 20.32 -31.86
N LYS A 131 -24.67 20.70 -30.79
CA LYS A 131 -24.77 22.06 -30.27
C LYS A 131 -23.43 22.68 -29.84
N VAL A 132 -22.39 21.87 -29.59
CA VAL A 132 -21.05 22.34 -29.17
C VAL A 132 -20.06 22.38 -30.34
N ARG A 133 -20.35 21.73 -31.49
CA ARG A 133 -19.45 21.75 -32.67
C ARG A 133 -19.39 23.11 -33.36
N GLY A 134 -20.39 23.97 -33.18
CA GLY A 134 -20.46 25.30 -33.82
C GLY A 134 -19.60 26.38 -33.18
N LEU A 135 -19.06 26.18 -31.98
CA LEU A 135 -18.28 27.20 -31.24
C LEU A 135 -16.75 27.02 -31.35
N ALA A 136 -16.28 25.97 -32.02
CA ALA A 136 -14.85 25.68 -32.20
C ALA A 136 -14.29 26.13 -33.57
N ARG A 137 -15.02 26.96 -34.31
CA ARG A 137 -14.57 27.57 -35.57
C ARG A 137 -14.95 29.05 -35.60
N LEU A 138 -14.27 29.85 -34.78
CA LEU A 138 -14.14 31.29 -34.99
C LEU A 138 -12.70 31.66 -34.61
N ASP A 139 -11.81 31.46 -35.57
CA ASP A 139 -10.63 32.33 -35.75
C ASP A 139 -11.06 33.52 -36.62
#